data_AF-A0A961B465-F1
#
_entry.id   AF-A0A961B465-F1
#
_cell.length_a   1.000
_cell.length_b   1.000
_cell.length_c   1.000
_cell.angle_alpha   90.00
_cell.angle_beta   90.00
_cell.angle_gamma   90.00
#
_symmetry.space_group_name_H-M   'P 1'
#
loop_
_entity.id
_entity.type
_entity.pdbx_description
1 polymer ?
#
loop_
_entity_poly.entity_id
_entity_poly.type
_entity_poly.pdbx_seq_one_letter_code
_entity_poly.pdbx_strand_id
1 'polypeptide(L)'
;KQLSISGDRQIIMIDAADRPGRFCHCADCVALEEKHATPGGPLFDFLIELSENLRKDHPETRVKTLAYRRSQTQIPPKLPEGERLPDNLIVDFAPIEDCYFADWTHPDPNIQETFRHLKDWAAITAPGNLWTWMYPNPWGTGDEMPVGNVGRVVTNLRLMHGIGVRGLFLDHNGVNSRGGWSELQAFLVLKLSRDIDADVDALIAEFTGHAFGPAAPRMREYLAELEASRKAMTTLPPGVTYKSRNLDDRTFPYLTPANIHRWRQWFDEMETVTAKLPRELANVRSQRRELDLATLWKWFDLRAAWPGLYTDHRPFAERVLAANKAKSAAGIAPAWQLGEELVARFVTLIDAGGEKPLPGDFDGIDRDRIRTFLPRNHARGEQNRSVPDAEAAFGTAAVVDQPGDPFRCGFSEWKSRVPSVVTHGPRLEIPSEGIVPGEYHLHPLGEIDLTTDDSLIWFGRSWATNIEIGSQLWFPGETNRWKAWVSLKFTGPAYGGEGEDRVLCDRVILVRQSEE
;
A
#
# COMPACT_ATOMS: atom_id res chain seq x y z
N LYS A 1 -36.27 -0.85 -23.17
CA LYS A 1 -36.48 -0.31 -24.54
C LYS A 1 -35.26 0.36 -25.18
N GLN A 2 -34.19 0.74 -24.46
CA GLN A 2 -32.96 1.32 -25.06
C GLN A 2 -31.66 0.52 -24.79
N LEU A 3 -31.72 -0.60 -24.06
CA LEU A 3 -30.57 -1.49 -23.91
C LEU A 3 -30.51 -2.44 -25.11
N SER A 4 -29.51 -2.26 -25.96
CA SER A 4 -29.13 -3.23 -27.00
C SER A 4 -27.95 -4.04 -26.48
N ILE A 5 -28.14 -5.34 -26.33
CA ILE A 5 -27.13 -6.26 -25.79
C ILE A 5 -26.69 -7.21 -26.91
N SER A 6 -25.38 -7.39 -27.08
CA SER A 6 -24.83 -8.26 -28.11
C SER A 6 -24.86 -9.73 -27.66
N GLY A 7 -25.94 -10.45 -27.99
CA GLY A 7 -26.09 -11.88 -27.75
C GLY A 7 -26.74 -12.25 -26.41
N ASP A 8 -27.10 -13.54 -26.28
CA ASP A 8 -28.06 -13.99 -25.26
C ASP A 8 -27.46 -14.11 -23.85
N ARG A 9 -26.16 -14.41 -23.74
CA ARG A 9 -25.45 -14.64 -22.47
C ARG A 9 -24.41 -13.57 -22.18
N GLN A 10 -24.79 -12.58 -21.39
CA GLN A 10 -23.92 -11.48 -21.00
C GLN A 10 -23.86 -11.32 -19.47
N ILE A 11 -22.72 -10.83 -18.98
CA ILE A 11 -22.59 -10.28 -17.63
C ILE A 11 -22.36 -8.78 -17.79
N ILE A 12 -23.34 -7.98 -17.39
CA ILE A 12 -23.28 -6.52 -17.46
C ILE A 12 -22.87 -5.98 -16.09
N MET A 13 -21.73 -5.30 -16.04
CA MET A 13 -21.21 -4.72 -14.80
C MET A 13 -21.69 -3.27 -14.64
N ILE A 14 -22.32 -2.96 -13.51
CA ILE A 14 -22.79 -1.62 -13.14
C ILE A 14 -22.37 -1.34 -11.70
N ASP A 15 -21.44 -0.40 -11.55
CA ASP A 15 -20.88 0.00 -10.25
C ASP A 15 -20.25 1.40 -10.34
N ALA A 16 -19.56 1.80 -9.27
CA ALA A 16 -18.93 3.11 -9.12
C ALA A 16 -17.58 3.29 -9.86
N ALA A 17 -17.03 2.25 -10.49
CA ALA A 17 -15.75 2.24 -11.18
C ALA A 17 -14.63 2.93 -10.40
N ASP A 18 -14.30 2.38 -9.23
CA ASP A 18 -13.32 2.88 -8.25
C ASP A 18 -13.54 4.27 -7.65
N ARG A 19 -14.59 5.01 -8.05
CA ARG A 19 -14.87 6.35 -7.52
C ARG A 19 -15.46 6.27 -6.10
N PRO A 20 -14.78 6.82 -5.07
CA PRO A 20 -15.28 6.80 -3.70
C PRO A 20 -16.41 7.80 -3.50
N GLY A 21 -17.10 7.64 -2.37
CA GLY A 21 -18.12 8.57 -1.90
C GLY A 21 -19.53 8.17 -2.30
N ARG A 22 -20.46 9.05 -1.95
CA ARG A 22 -21.89 8.88 -2.18
C ARG A 22 -22.23 9.04 -3.66
N PHE A 23 -23.19 8.27 -4.16
CA PHE A 23 -23.63 8.37 -5.57
C PHE A 23 -24.36 9.68 -5.89
N CYS A 24 -25.22 10.16 -4.98
CA CYS A 24 -26.02 11.37 -5.17
C CYS A 24 -26.45 11.94 -3.81
N HIS A 25 -26.58 13.26 -3.71
CA HIS A 25 -26.96 13.97 -2.48
C HIS A 25 -28.40 14.52 -2.50
N CYS A 26 -29.23 14.19 -3.50
CA CYS A 26 -30.61 14.67 -3.53
C CYS A 26 -31.49 13.98 -2.47
N ALA A 27 -32.60 14.63 -2.09
CA ALA A 27 -33.50 14.13 -1.05
C ALA A 27 -34.02 12.70 -1.33
N ASP A 28 -34.32 12.39 -2.59
CA ASP A 28 -34.82 11.06 -2.97
C ASP A 28 -33.73 9.98 -2.78
N CYS A 29 -32.48 10.29 -3.11
CA CYS A 29 -31.36 9.35 -2.89
C CYS A 29 -31.06 9.17 -1.40
N VAL A 30 -31.13 10.24 -0.59
CA VAL A 30 -31.01 10.14 0.87
C VAL A 30 -32.11 9.24 1.45
N ALA A 31 -33.35 9.41 1.00
CA ALA A 31 -34.47 8.57 1.43
C ALA A 31 -34.28 7.09 1.07
N LEU A 32 -33.66 6.78 -0.08
CA LEU A 32 -33.32 5.40 -0.45
C LEU A 32 -32.21 4.82 0.43
N GLU A 33 -31.21 5.60 0.84
CA GLU A 33 -30.21 5.15 1.80
C GLU A 33 -30.83 4.80 3.15
N GLU A 34 -31.77 5.63 3.65
CA GLU A 34 -32.51 5.37 4.87
C GLU A 34 -33.39 4.12 4.76
N LYS A 35 -34.16 4.01 3.67
CA LYS A 35 -35.02 2.85 3.36
C LYS A 35 -34.24 1.54 3.36
N HIS A 36 -33.06 1.53 2.74
CA HIS A 36 -32.22 0.34 2.63
C HIS A 36 -31.18 0.20 3.74
N ALA A 37 -31.08 1.16 4.66
CA ALA A 37 -30.09 1.21 5.73
C ALA A 37 -28.63 1.04 5.25
N THR A 38 -28.30 1.59 4.09
CA THR A 38 -26.95 1.51 3.50
C THR A 38 -26.68 2.71 2.57
N PRO A 39 -25.45 3.26 2.51
CA PRO A 39 -25.10 4.33 1.57
C PRO A 39 -25.29 3.93 0.10
N GLY A 40 -25.29 2.62 -0.20
CA GLY A 40 -25.52 2.07 -1.53
C GLY A 40 -26.99 2.00 -1.94
N GLY A 41 -27.94 2.42 -1.09
CA GLY A 41 -29.38 2.28 -1.29
C GLY A 41 -29.88 2.66 -2.69
N PRO A 42 -29.55 3.85 -3.21
CA PRO A 42 -29.95 4.27 -4.56
C PRO A 42 -29.48 3.32 -5.68
N LEU A 43 -28.25 2.80 -5.59
CA LEU A 43 -27.74 1.87 -6.59
C LEU A 43 -28.47 0.52 -6.49
N PHE A 44 -28.69 0.01 -5.28
CA PHE A 44 -29.37 -1.28 -5.10
C PHE A 44 -30.84 -1.24 -5.54
N ASP A 45 -31.56 -0.16 -5.26
CA ASP A 45 -32.94 0.04 -5.72
C ASP A 45 -33.01 -0.01 -7.26
N PHE A 46 -32.10 0.71 -7.94
CA PHE A 46 -31.97 0.67 -9.40
C PHE A 46 -31.60 -0.73 -9.94
N LEU A 47 -30.64 -1.41 -9.32
CA LEU A 47 -30.19 -2.74 -9.78
C LEU A 47 -31.27 -3.81 -9.64
N ILE A 48 -32.09 -3.74 -8.60
CA ILE A 48 -33.23 -4.65 -8.42
C ILE A 48 -34.25 -4.44 -9.54
N GLU A 49 -34.62 -3.18 -9.83
CA GLU A 49 -35.54 -2.87 -10.93
C GLU A 49 -34.96 -3.29 -12.30
N LEU A 50 -33.69 -2.99 -12.55
CA LEU A 50 -33.00 -3.34 -13.79
C LEU A 50 -32.97 -4.85 -13.99
N SER A 51 -32.67 -5.61 -12.94
CA SER A 51 -32.58 -7.08 -12.98
C SER A 51 -33.91 -7.71 -13.39
N GLU A 52 -35.03 -7.25 -12.82
CA GLU A 52 -36.38 -7.71 -13.20
C GLU A 52 -36.78 -7.30 -14.61
N ASN A 53 -36.36 -6.13 -15.07
CA ASN A 53 -36.63 -5.67 -16.43
C ASN A 53 -35.82 -6.45 -17.47
N LEU A 54 -34.53 -6.71 -17.21
CA LEU A 54 -33.69 -7.49 -18.11
C LEU A 54 -34.17 -8.92 -18.24
N ARG A 55 -34.67 -9.54 -17.16
CA ARG A 55 -35.17 -10.92 -17.18
C ARG A 55 -36.32 -11.15 -18.18
N LYS A 56 -37.09 -10.11 -18.51
CA LYS A 56 -38.22 -10.18 -19.46
C LYS A 56 -37.76 -10.35 -20.91
N ASP A 57 -36.74 -9.58 -21.30
CA ASP A 57 -36.28 -9.49 -22.70
C ASP A 57 -34.97 -10.27 -22.94
N HIS A 58 -34.18 -10.50 -21.88
CA HIS A 58 -32.84 -11.10 -21.89
C HIS A 58 -32.64 -12.06 -20.71
N PRO A 59 -33.37 -13.20 -20.66
CA PRO A 59 -33.43 -14.08 -19.49
C PRO A 59 -32.10 -14.75 -19.11
N GLU A 60 -31.15 -14.86 -20.05
CA GLU A 60 -29.82 -15.42 -19.80
C GLU A 60 -28.76 -14.36 -19.42
N THR A 61 -29.14 -13.08 -19.38
CA THR A 61 -28.24 -11.98 -19.00
C THR A 61 -28.24 -11.76 -17.49
N ARG A 62 -27.04 -11.62 -16.91
CA ARG A 62 -26.82 -11.32 -15.50
C ARG A 62 -26.28 -9.91 -15.34
N VAL A 63 -26.67 -9.25 -14.25
CA VAL A 63 -26.10 -7.99 -13.81
C VAL A 63 -25.08 -8.28 -12.72
N LYS A 64 -23.97 -7.55 -12.72
CA LYS A 64 -22.94 -7.65 -11.68
C LYS A 64 -22.69 -6.27 -11.08
N THR A 65 -22.54 -6.20 -9.76
CA THR A 65 -22.13 -4.97 -9.07
C THR A 65 -21.08 -5.26 -8.01
N LEU A 66 -20.32 -4.23 -7.62
CA LEU A 66 -19.32 -4.31 -6.56
C LEU A 66 -19.96 -3.97 -5.20
N ALA A 67 -19.74 -4.82 -4.19
CA ALA A 67 -19.92 -4.46 -2.79
C ALA A 67 -18.56 -3.98 -2.24
N TYR A 68 -18.40 -2.66 -2.21
CA TYR A 68 -17.09 -2.01 -2.13
C TYR A 68 -17.14 -0.78 -1.21
N ARG A 69 -16.20 -0.71 -0.26
CA ARG A 69 -16.03 0.36 0.75
C ARG A 69 -17.22 0.53 1.69
N ARG A 70 -16.97 0.70 2.99
CA ARG A 70 -18.03 0.91 4.00
C ARG A 70 -18.89 2.13 3.72
N SER A 71 -18.26 3.20 3.22
CA SER A 71 -18.94 4.45 2.90
C SER A 71 -19.81 4.39 1.62
N GLN A 72 -19.90 3.24 0.96
CA GLN A 72 -20.56 3.09 -0.34
C GLN A 72 -21.40 1.80 -0.37
N THR A 73 -20.92 0.71 -0.99
CA THR A 73 -21.74 -0.48 -1.28
C THR A 73 -21.33 -1.72 -0.50
N GLN A 74 -20.35 -1.67 0.41
CA GLN A 74 -19.95 -2.85 1.18
C GLN A 74 -21.03 -3.35 2.14
N ILE A 75 -21.84 -2.44 2.69
CA ILE A 75 -22.93 -2.79 3.62
C ILE A 75 -24.14 -3.25 2.79
N PRO A 76 -24.64 -4.49 2.98
CA PRO A 76 -25.78 -4.99 2.23
C PRO A 76 -27.05 -4.16 2.47
N PRO A 77 -27.93 -4.01 1.46
CA PRO A 77 -29.22 -3.37 1.65
C PRO A 77 -30.11 -4.22 2.54
N LYS A 78 -30.87 -3.56 3.42
CA LYS A 78 -31.97 -4.19 4.14
C LYS A 78 -33.09 -4.55 3.15
N LEU A 79 -33.46 -5.82 3.14
CA LEU A 79 -34.59 -6.36 2.40
C LEU A 79 -35.73 -6.71 3.36
N PRO A 80 -36.98 -6.85 2.86
CA PRO A 80 -38.05 -7.46 3.63
C PRO A 80 -37.65 -8.87 4.11
N GLU A 81 -38.23 -9.29 5.23
CA GLU A 81 -37.90 -10.58 5.84
C GLU A 81 -38.18 -11.75 4.89
N GLY A 82 -37.17 -12.61 4.69
CA GLY A 82 -37.26 -13.78 3.81
C GLY A 82 -37.02 -13.50 2.32
N GLU A 83 -36.91 -12.22 1.92
CA GLU A 83 -36.58 -11.86 0.54
C GLU A 83 -35.08 -11.99 0.24
N ARG A 84 -34.79 -12.21 -1.04
CA ARG A 84 -33.44 -12.25 -1.61
C ARG A 84 -33.35 -11.30 -2.79
N LEU A 85 -32.13 -10.92 -3.14
CA LEU A 85 -31.86 -10.21 -4.39
C LEU A 85 -32.27 -11.07 -5.59
N PRO A 86 -32.57 -10.43 -6.75
CA PRO A 86 -32.83 -11.15 -7.99
C PRO A 86 -31.76 -12.19 -8.33
N ASP A 87 -32.19 -13.33 -8.88
CA ASP A 87 -31.32 -14.48 -9.20
C ASP A 87 -30.38 -14.24 -10.38
N ASN A 88 -30.58 -13.17 -11.14
CA ASN A 88 -29.67 -12.68 -12.17
C ASN A 88 -28.76 -11.54 -11.70
N LEU A 89 -28.81 -11.14 -10.42
CA LEU A 89 -27.90 -10.14 -9.83
C LEU A 89 -26.74 -10.81 -9.08
N ILE A 90 -25.52 -10.58 -9.57
CA ILE A 90 -24.25 -11.00 -8.98
C ILE A 90 -23.72 -9.85 -8.10
N VAL A 91 -23.36 -10.18 -6.86
CA VAL A 91 -22.64 -9.29 -5.97
C VAL A 91 -21.20 -9.74 -5.91
N ASP A 92 -20.26 -8.85 -6.23
CA ASP A 92 -18.83 -9.10 -6.14
C ASP A 92 -18.24 -8.31 -4.97
N PHE A 93 -17.98 -9.00 -3.86
CA PHE A 93 -17.56 -8.38 -2.60
C PHE A 93 -16.05 -8.12 -2.59
N ALA A 94 -15.67 -6.88 -2.31
CA ALA A 94 -14.31 -6.38 -2.44
C ALA A 94 -13.83 -5.76 -1.12
N PRO A 95 -13.07 -6.51 -0.28
CA PRO A 95 -12.60 -6.07 1.04
C PRO A 95 -11.37 -5.14 0.95
N ILE A 96 -11.49 -4.03 0.23
CA ILE A 96 -10.37 -3.11 -0.07
C ILE A 96 -9.81 -2.36 1.15
N GLU A 97 -10.63 -2.23 2.20
CA GLU A 97 -10.24 -1.54 3.43
C GLU A 97 -9.58 -2.49 4.44
N ASP A 98 -9.55 -3.80 4.16
CA ASP A 98 -8.91 -4.76 5.05
C ASP A 98 -7.38 -4.59 5.04
N CYS A 99 -6.77 -4.76 6.20
CA CYS A 99 -5.33 -4.82 6.32
C CYS A 99 -4.78 -6.09 5.67
N TYR A 100 -3.77 -5.97 4.80
CA TYR A 100 -3.19 -7.12 4.10
C TYR A 100 -2.46 -8.11 5.03
N PHE A 101 -2.23 -7.74 6.30
CA PHE A 101 -1.71 -8.63 7.34
C PHE A 101 -2.79 -9.48 8.02
N ALA A 102 -4.08 -9.28 7.76
CA ALA A 102 -5.15 -9.97 8.48
C ALA A 102 -6.02 -10.84 7.57
N ASP A 103 -6.26 -12.08 8.01
CA ASP A 103 -7.36 -12.90 7.51
C ASP A 103 -8.60 -12.65 8.38
N TRP A 104 -9.75 -13.13 7.92
CA TRP A 104 -11.02 -12.92 8.62
C TRP A 104 -11.20 -13.71 9.93
N THR A 105 -10.17 -14.41 10.41
CA THR A 105 -10.13 -14.97 11.77
C THR A 105 -9.41 -14.06 12.76
N HIS A 106 -8.74 -13.01 12.29
CA HIS A 106 -8.05 -12.04 13.11
C HIS A 106 -9.02 -11.27 14.04
N PRO A 107 -8.70 -11.03 15.32
CA PRO A 107 -9.61 -10.42 16.29
C PRO A 107 -9.89 -8.91 16.09
N ASP A 108 -9.27 -8.30 15.08
CA ASP A 108 -9.44 -6.87 14.79
C ASP A 108 -10.92 -6.57 14.46
N PRO A 109 -11.56 -5.57 15.10
CA PRO A 109 -12.97 -5.27 14.91
C PRO A 109 -13.35 -4.93 13.46
N ASN A 110 -12.49 -4.23 12.72
CA ASN A 110 -12.75 -3.85 11.34
C ASN A 110 -12.72 -5.10 10.45
N ILE A 111 -11.76 -5.99 10.68
CA ILE A 111 -11.66 -7.27 9.95
C ILE A 111 -12.88 -8.16 10.23
N GLN A 112 -13.30 -8.27 11.49
CA GLN A 112 -14.49 -9.04 11.88
C GLN A 112 -15.78 -8.42 11.31
N GLU A 113 -15.87 -7.10 11.25
CA GLU A 113 -16.97 -6.40 10.59
C GLU A 113 -17.02 -6.69 9.09
N THR A 114 -15.89 -6.63 8.38
CA THR A 114 -15.84 -6.98 6.95
C THR A 114 -16.37 -8.39 6.72
N PHE A 115 -15.94 -9.36 7.52
CA PHE A 115 -16.41 -10.74 7.40
C PHE A 115 -17.89 -10.91 7.77
N ARG A 116 -18.40 -10.13 8.74
CA ARG A 116 -19.83 -10.08 9.04
C ARG A 116 -20.63 -9.58 7.83
N HIS A 117 -20.22 -8.47 7.20
CA HIS A 117 -20.89 -7.97 6.00
C HIS A 117 -20.88 -8.99 4.85
N LEU A 118 -19.79 -9.74 4.67
CA LEU A 118 -19.78 -10.81 3.66
C LEU A 118 -20.78 -11.94 3.97
N LYS A 119 -20.93 -12.34 5.24
CA LYS A 119 -21.97 -13.30 5.67
C LYS A 119 -23.38 -12.74 5.47
N ASP A 120 -23.57 -11.46 5.75
CA ASP A 120 -24.85 -10.78 5.56
C ASP A 120 -25.22 -10.72 4.06
N TRP A 121 -24.25 -10.48 3.17
CA TRP A 121 -24.43 -10.62 1.73
C TRP A 121 -24.81 -12.05 1.32
N ALA A 122 -24.13 -13.06 1.85
CA ALA A 122 -24.45 -14.45 1.56
C ALA A 122 -25.89 -14.82 1.94
N ALA A 123 -26.44 -14.22 3.00
CA ALA A 123 -27.82 -14.45 3.43
C ALA A 123 -28.85 -13.95 2.42
N ILE A 124 -28.58 -12.84 1.71
CA ILE A 124 -29.55 -12.18 0.81
C ILE A 124 -29.30 -12.44 -0.68
N THR A 125 -28.12 -12.91 -1.07
CA THR A 125 -27.84 -13.29 -2.46
C THR A 125 -28.44 -14.65 -2.82
N ALA A 126 -28.83 -14.85 -4.08
CA ALA A 126 -29.19 -16.17 -4.58
C ALA A 126 -27.95 -17.11 -4.58
N PRO A 127 -28.13 -18.43 -4.38
CA PRO A 127 -27.02 -19.38 -4.43
C PRO A 127 -26.21 -19.26 -5.73
N GLY A 128 -24.89 -19.08 -5.62
CA GLY A 128 -24.00 -18.92 -6.79
C GLY A 128 -23.83 -17.48 -7.29
N ASN A 129 -24.51 -16.50 -6.68
CA ASN A 129 -24.42 -15.09 -7.05
C ASN A 129 -23.53 -14.23 -6.15
N LEU A 130 -22.96 -14.81 -5.08
CA LEU A 130 -21.95 -14.12 -4.28
C LEU A 130 -20.55 -14.48 -4.79
N TRP A 131 -19.87 -13.47 -5.31
CA TRP A 131 -18.51 -13.50 -5.80
C TRP A 131 -17.63 -12.64 -4.91
N THR A 132 -16.32 -12.78 -5.05
CA THR A 132 -15.35 -11.97 -4.31
C THR A 132 -14.24 -11.48 -5.21
N TRP A 133 -13.90 -10.21 -5.05
CA TRP A 133 -12.70 -9.59 -5.57
C TRP A 133 -11.67 -9.58 -4.44
N MET A 134 -10.87 -10.62 -4.35
CA MET A 134 -9.83 -10.71 -3.33
C MET A 134 -8.56 -10.00 -3.77
N TYR A 135 -7.80 -9.51 -2.79
CA TYR A 135 -6.51 -8.84 -2.98
C TYR A 135 -5.40 -9.65 -2.32
N PRO A 136 -4.87 -10.74 -2.91
CA PRO A 136 -3.83 -11.56 -2.26
C PRO A 136 -2.52 -10.80 -2.03
N ASN A 137 -2.16 -9.92 -2.97
CA ASN A 137 -0.95 -9.12 -2.94
C ASN A 137 -0.96 -8.11 -1.77
N PRO A 138 0.13 -7.98 -1.02
CA PRO A 138 0.29 -6.97 0.01
C PRO A 138 0.73 -5.64 -0.61
N TRP A 139 -0.09 -5.07 -1.50
CA TRP A 139 0.20 -3.85 -2.26
C TRP A 139 0.81 -2.70 -1.43
N GLY A 140 1.59 -1.84 -2.10
CA GLY A 140 2.31 -0.75 -1.45
C GLY A 140 3.67 -1.22 -0.92
N THR A 141 4.07 -0.79 0.28
CA THR A 141 5.36 -1.25 0.87
C THR A 141 5.40 -2.74 1.19
N GLY A 142 4.24 -3.40 1.30
CA GLY A 142 4.18 -4.84 1.53
C GLY A 142 4.66 -5.67 0.33
N ASP A 143 4.58 -5.14 -0.91
CA ASP A 143 5.11 -5.80 -2.11
C ASP A 143 6.64 -5.67 -2.22
N GLU A 144 7.22 -4.74 -1.45
CA GLU A 144 8.65 -4.43 -1.45
C GLU A 144 9.39 -5.10 -0.28
N MET A 145 8.66 -5.39 0.81
CA MET A 145 9.19 -5.95 2.05
C MET A 145 8.79 -7.42 2.22
N PRO A 146 9.54 -8.21 3.03
CA PRO A 146 9.14 -9.58 3.31
C PRO A 146 7.81 -9.64 4.08
N VAL A 147 6.83 -10.36 3.55
CA VAL A 147 5.51 -10.54 4.18
C VAL A 147 5.10 -12.01 4.11
N GLY A 148 4.62 -12.56 5.23
CA GLY A 148 4.05 -13.91 5.31
C GLY A 148 2.54 -13.89 5.15
N ASN A 149 2.03 -13.82 3.91
CA ASN A 149 0.59 -13.66 3.60
C ASN A 149 0.00 -14.83 2.79
N VAL A 150 0.66 -15.97 2.73
CA VAL A 150 0.17 -17.19 2.05
C VAL A 150 -1.00 -17.80 2.83
N GLY A 151 -0.84 -17.97 4.14
CA GLY A 151 -1.86 -18.55 5.01
C GLY A 151 -3.15 -17.74 5.02
N ARG A 152 -3.05 -16.42 4.90
CA ARG A 152 -4.20 -15.51 4.80
C ARG A 152 -5.12 -15.85 3.63
N VAL A 153 -4.52 -16.07 2.45
CA VAL A 153 -5.26 -16.40 1.22
C VAL A 153 -5.99 -17.72 1.38
N VAL A 154 -5.33 -18.72 1.94
CA VAL A 154 -5.89 -20.06 2.19
C VAL A 154 -7.09 -19.97 3.14
N THR A 155 -6.92 -19.30 4.29
CA THR A 155 -7.99 -19.11 5.28
C THR A 155 -9.19 -18.41 4.68
N ASN A 156 -8.96 -17.29 3.97
CA ASN A 156 -10.06 -16.54 3.36
C ASN A 156 -10.78 -17.36 2.29
N LEU A 157 -10.09 -18.10 1.42
CA LEU A 157 -10.73 -18.99 0.43
C LEU A 157 -11.67 -20.00 1.08
N ARG A 158 -11.24 -20.65 2.17
CA ARG A 158 -12.06 -21.62 2.91
C ARG A 158 -13.27 -20.97 3.55
N LEU A 159 -13.08 -19.81 4.21
CA LEU A 159 -14.18 -19.06 4.82
C LEU A 159 -15.21 -18.60 3.77
N MET A 160 -14.75 -18.07 2.64
CA MET A 160 -15.61 -17.68 1.50
C MET A 160 -16.43 -18.87 0.98
N HIS A 161 -15.78 -20.00 0.70
CA HIS A 161 -16.48 -21.18 0.24
C HIS A 161 -17.53 -21.63 1.27
N GLY A 162 -17.15 -21.68 2.55
CA GLY A 162 -17.99 -22.15 3.65
C GLY A 162 -19.31 -21.37 3.80
N ILE A 163 -19.32 -20.08 3.45
CA ILE A 163 -20.52 -19.22 3.52
C ILE A 163 -21.27 -19.09 2.19
N GLY A 164 -20.83 -19.79 1.13
CA GLY A 164 -21.57 -19.83 -0.14
C GLY A 164 -21.03 -18.96 -1.28
N VAL A 165 -19.85 -18.35 -1.12
CA VAL A 165 -19.16 -17.67 -2.23
C VAL A 165 -18.79 -18.70 -3.30
N ARG A 166 -19.05 -18.39 -4.58
CA ARG A 166 -18.76 -19.30 -5.70
C ARG A 166 -18.04 -18.67 -6.89
N GLY A 167 -17.88 -17.35 -6.90
CA GLY A 167 -17.02 -16.66 -7.87
C GLY A 167 -15.84 -16.00 -7.21
N LEU A 168 -14.71 -16.00 -7.91
CA LEU A 168 -13.45 -15.44 -7.43
C LEU A 168 -12.77 -14.66 -8.54
N PHE A 169 -12.51 -13.39 -8.27
CA PHE A 169 -11.54 -12.58 -8.97
C PHE A 169 -10.39 -12.29 -8.01
N LEU A 170 -9.15 -12.31 -8.52
CA LEU A 170 -7.96 -11.99 -7.75
C LEU A 170 -7.26 -10.78 -8.34
N ASP A 171 -7.14 -9.74 -7.53
CA ASP A 171 -6.22 -8.63 -7.79
C ASP A 171 -4.80 -9.05 -7.39
N HIS A 172 -4.19 -9.82 -8.29
CA HIS A 172 -2.92 -10.48 -8.08
C HIS A 172 -2.00 -10.21 -9.26
N ASN A 173 -0.68 -10.19 -9.01
CA ASN A 173 0.35 -9.92 -10.02
C ASN A 173 0.47 -11.05 -11.08
N GLY A 174 -0.49 -11.96 -11.14
CA GLY A 174 -0.53 -13.07 -12.08
C GLY A 174 0.54 -14.13 -11.82
N VAL A 175 0.95 -14.80 -12.89
CA VAL A 175 2.03 -15.80 -12.90
C VAL A 175 3.29 -15.15 -13.46
N ASN A 176 4.46 -15.46 -12.89
CA ASN A 176 5.75 -14.85 -13.21
C ASN A 176 5.90 -13.38 -12.80
N SER A 177 5.21 -12.95 -11.73
CA SER A 177 5.50 -11.65 -11.12
C SER A 177 6.92 -11.61 -10.54
N ARG A 178 7.42 -12.78 -10.12
CA ARG A 178 8.73 -13.02 -9.52
C ARG A 178 8.96 -12.13 -8.29
N GLY A 179 7.92 -11.92 -7.48
CA GLY A 179 7.98 -11.13 -6.25
C GLY A 179 7.15 -11.71 -5.12
N GLY A 180 7.71 -11.60 -3.90
CA GLY A 180 7.16 -12.20 -2.70
C GLY A 180 6.67 -13.64 -2.93
N TRP A 181 5.53 -13.98 -2.35
CA TRP A 181 4.94 -15.32 -2.48
C TRP A 181 3.91 -15.44 -3.62
N SER A 182 3.90 -14.53 -4.59
CA SER A 182 2.87 -14.47 -5.62
C SER A 182 2.70 -15.79 -6.40
N GLU A 183 3.78 -16.43 -6.84
CA GLU A 183 3.67 -17.70 -7.58
C GLU A 183 3.09 -18.83 -6.72
N LEU A 184 3.48 -18.87 -5.43
CA LEU A 184 2.93 -19.85 -4.48
C LEU A 184 1.44 -19.57 -4.22
N GLN A 185 1.06 -18.31 -4.05
CA GLN A 185 -0.34 -17.90 -3.89
C GLN A 185 -1.17 -18.28 -5.13
N ALA A 186 -0.69 -17.98 -6.34
CA ALA A 186 -1.37 -18.35 -7.58
C ALA A 186 -1.54 -19.88 -7.71
N PHE A 187 -0.50 -20.65 -7.37
CA PHE A 187 -0.56 -22.11 -7.35
C PHE A 187 -1.59 -22.64 -6.36
N LEU A 188 -1.59 -22.13 -5.12
CA LEU A 188 -2.53 -22.55 -4.09
C LEU A 188 -3.96 -22.17 -4.45
N VAL A 189 -4.20 -20.96 -4.97
CA VAL A 189 -5.54 -20.55 -5.40
C VAL A 189 -6.05 -21.45 -6.53
N LEU A 190 -5.20 -21.81 -7.49
CA LEU A 190 -5.58 -22.74 -8.56
C LEU A 190 -5.98 -24.12 -8.00
N LYS A 191 -5.20 -24.65 -7.06
CA LYS A 191 -5.46 -25.97 -6.46
C LYS A 191 -6.72 -25.93 -5.59
N LEU A 192 -6.87 -24.92 -4.75
CA LEU A 192 -8.02 -24.74 -3.85
C LEU A 192 -9.32 -24.39 -4.60
N SER A 193 -9.23 -23.75 -5.76
CA SER A 193 -10.39 -23.55 -6.64
C SER A 193 -10.90 -24.86 -7.26
N ARG A 194 -10.09 -25.92 -7.30
CA ARG A 194 -10.49 -27.26 -7.75
C ARG A 194 -10.97 -28.12 -6.60
N ASP A 195 -10.29 -28.02 -5.46
CA ASP A 195 -10.60 -28.76 -4.23
C ASP A 195 -10.24 -27.89 -3.01
N ILE A 196 -11.25 -27.35 -2.35
CA ILE A 196 -11.07 -26.40 -1.24
C ILE A 196 -10.48 -27.05 0.03
N ASP A 197 -10.63 -28.37 0.14
CA ASP A 197 -10.20 -29.17 1.29
C ASP A 197 -8.82 -29.80 1.06
N ALA A 198 -8.18 -29.51 -0.07
CA ALA A 198 -6.84 -30.00 -0.39
C ALA A 198 -5.83 -29.71 0.73
N ASP A 199 -4.90 -30.64 0.92
CA ASP A 199 -3.81 -30.52 1.89
C ASP A 199 -2.82 -29.44 1.45
N VAL A 200 -2.89 -28.28 2.10
CA VAL A 200 -2.10 -27.10 1.77
C VAL A 200 -0.63 -27.28 2.11
N ASP A 201 -0.30 -28.03 3.18
CA ASP A 201 1.09 -28.26 3.55
C ASP A 201 1.78 -29.16 2.52
N ALA A 202 1.07 -30.18 2.04
CA ALA A 202 1.52 -31.01 0.93
C ALA A 202 1.70 -30.20 -0.36
N LEU A 203 0.78 -29.29 -0.68
CA LEU A 203 0.88 -28.41 -1.85
C LEU A 203 2.05 -27.42 -1.74
N ILE A 204 2.29 -26.83 -0.57
CA ILE A 204 3.46 -25.97 -0.32
C ILE A 204 4.74 -26.78 -0.47
N ALA A 205 4.79 -28.01 0.04
CA ALA A 205 5.93 -28.90 -0.13
C ALA A 205 6.18 -29.27 -1.61
N GLU A 206 5.13 -29.60 -2.37
CA GLU A 206 5.18 -29.85 -3.82
C GLU A 206 5.77 -28.64 -4.56
N PHE A 207 5.19 -27.46 -4.35
CA PHE A 207 5.61 -26.24 -5.01
C PHE A 207 7.06 -25.88 -4.67
N THR A 208 7.39 -25.81 -3.38
CA THR A 208 8.72 -25.39 -2.94
C THR A 208 9.79 -26.40 -3.35
N GLY A 209 9.48 -27.70 -3.34
CA GLY A 209 10.36 -28.76 -3.86
C GLY A 209 10.67 -28.55 -5.35
N HIS A 210 9.66 -28.23 -6.15
CA HIS A 210 9.86 -27.91 -7.57
C HIS A 210 10.62 -26.61 -7.81
N ALA A 211 10.30 -25.55 -7.05
CA ALA A 211 10.81 -24.20 -7.29
C ALA A 211 12.23 -23.99 -6.78
N PHE A 212 12.61 -24.62 -5.67
CA PHE A 212 13.86 -24.34 -4.95
C PHE A 212 14.77 -25.58 -4.80
N GLY A 213 14.31 -26.78 -5.16
CA GLY A 213 15.10 -28.00 -5.13
C GLY A 213 15.75 -28.25 -3.76
N PRO A 214 17.09 -28.40 -3.66
CA PRO A 214 17.76 -28.64 -2.38
C PRO A 214 17.60 -27.51 -1.36
N ALA A 215 17.28 -26.29 -1.78
CA ALA A 215 16.99 -25.16 -0.87
C ALA A 215 15.57 -25.20 -0.27
N ALA A 216 14.68 -26.07 -0.77
CA ALA A 216 13.27 -26.09 -0.39
C ALA A 216 13.00 -26.25 1.12
N PRO A 217 13.72 -27.10 1.88
CA PRO A 217 13.50 -27.20 3.33
C PRO A 217 13.72 -25.87 4.05
N ARG A 218 14.84 -25.20 3.77
CA ARG A 218 15.15 -23.89 4.38
C ARG A 218 14.21 -22.79 3.92
N MET A 219 13.80 -22.81 2.66
CA MET A 219 12.81 -21.85 2.15
C MET A 219 11.45 -21.98 2.85
N ARG A 220 11.02 -23.21 3.16
CA ARG A 220 9.79 -23.44 3.93
C ARG A 220 9.90 -22.98 5.37
N GLU A 221 11.07 -23.13 6.00
CA GLU A 221 11.32 -22.56 7.34
C GLU A 221 11.23 -21.03 7.33
N TYR A 222 11.81 -20.38 6.32
CA TYR A 222 11.68 -18.94 6.14
C TYR A 222 10.21 -18.50 5.97
N LEU A 223 9.44 -19.17 5.11
CA LEU A 223 8.00 -18.92 4.96
C LEU A 223 7.26 -19.11 6.30
N ALA A 224 7.54 -20.20 7.01
CA ALA A 224 6.88 -20.51 8.28
C ALA A 224 7.14 -19.42 9.34
N GLU A 225 8.35 -18.88 9.41
CA GLU A 225 8.66 -17.78 10.33
C GLU A 225 8.01 -16.46 9.94
N LEU A 226 7.93 -16.13 8.65
CA LEU A 226 7.18 -14.97 8.18
C LEU A 226 5.68 -15.09 8.52
N GLU A 227 5.08 -16.26 8.29
CA GLU A 227 3.69 -16.55 8.63
C GLU A 227 3.44 -16.48 10.14
N ALA A 228 4.35 -17.05 10.95
CA ALA A 228 4.26 -16.99 12.41
C ALA A 228 4.38 -15.53 12.91
N SER A 229 5.29 -14.77 12.32
CA SER A 229 5.50 -13.35 12.65
C SER A 229 4.26 -12.52 12.32
N ARG A 230 3.63 -12.72 11.15
CA ARG A 230 2.36 -12.08 10.82
C ARG A 230 1.26 -12.47 11.81
N LYS A 231 1.09 -13.78 12.07
CA LYS A 231 0.03 -14.28 12.98
C LYS A 231 0.16 -13.75 14.41
N ALA A 232 1.38 -13.44 14.85
CA ALA A 232 1.62 -12.84 16.16
C ALA A 232 1.17 -11.37 16.26
N MET A 233 0.91 -10.69 15.14
CA MET A 233 0.43 -9.30 15.12
C MET A 233 -1.05 -9.25 15.50
N THR A 234 -1.38 -9.26 16.80
CA THR A 234 -2.79 -9.15 17.27
C THR A 234 -3.33 -7.72 17.22
N THR A 235 -2.42 -6.74 17.14
CA THR A 235 -2.75 -5.33 16.92
C THR A 235 -2.20 -4.94 15.56
N LEU A 236 -3.09 -4.60 14.63
CA LEU A 236 -2.70 -4.26 13.28
C LEU A 236 -2.15 -2.83 13.23
N PRO A 237 -1.14 -2.55 12.38
CA PRO A 237 -0.66 -1.19 12.18
C PRO A 237 -1.80 -0.31 11.63
N PRO A 238 -2.08 0.86 12.26
CA PRO A 238 -3.18 1.72 11.85
C PRO A 238 -3.03 2.18 10.39
N GLY A 239 -4.14 2.16 9.65
CA GLY A 239 -4.20 2.68 8.27
C GLY A 239 -3.43 1.86 7.23
N VAL A 240 -2.88 0.70 7.59
CA VAL A 240 -2.24 -0.19 6.62
C VAL A 240 -3.31 -0.90 5.80
N THR A 241 -3.44 -0.44 4.56
CA THR A 241 -4.27 -1.02 3.51
C THR A 241 -3.39 -1.29 2.29
N TYR A 242 -3.98 -1.83 1.22
CA TYR A 242 -3.36 -2.06 -0.08
C TYR A 242 -2.81 -0.79 -0.79
N LYS A 243 -2.95 0.39 -0.20
CA LYS A 243 -2.37 1.64 -0.73
C LYS A 243 -1.25 2.20 0.16
N SER A 244 -0.97 1.57 1.30
CA SER A 244 -0.03 2.10 2.28
C SER A 244 1.39 2.12 1.74
N ARG A 245 2.10 3.21 1.99
CA ARG A 245 3.53 3.39 1.64
C ARG A 245 4.42 3.48 2.88
N ASN A 246 3.92 3.00 4.01
CA ASN A 246 4.60 3.13 5.29
C ASN A 246 5.78 2.18 5.39
N LEU A 247 6.93 2.71 5.76
CA LEU A 247 8.15 1.96 5.98
C LEU A 247 8.69 2.28 7.38
N ASP A 248 8.12 1.61 8.36
CA ASP A 248 8.40 1.82 9.78
C ASP A 248 8.25 0.51 10.57
N ASP A 249 8.81 0.48 11.78
CA ASP A 249 8.81 -0.71 12.63
C ASP A 249 7.43 -1.10 13.18
N ARG A 250 6.45 -0.20 13.20
CA ARG A 250 5.08 -0.59 13.59
C ARG A 250 4.41 -1.35 12.46
N THR A 251 4.70 -0.97 11.21
CA THR A 251 4.18 -1.66 10.02
C THR A 251 4.82 -3.04 9.87
N PHE A 252 6.13 -3.16 10.11
CA PHE A 252 6.88 -4.42 9.96
C PHE A 252 7.66 -4.81 11.24
N PRO A 253 6.98 -5.09 12.37
CA PRO A 253 7.63 -5.28 13.67
C PRO A 253 8.56 -6.49 13.74
N TYR A 254 8.40 -7.44 12.81
CA TYR A 254 9.19 -8.66 12.73
C TYR A 254 10.47 -8.51 11.89
N LEU A 255 10.61 -7.42 11.12
CA LEU A 255 11.82 -7.11 10.34
C LEU A 255 12.91 -6.50 11.24
N THR A 256 13.19 -7.18 12.35
CA THR A 256 14.24 -6.79 13.29
C THR A 256 15.62 -7.05 12.69
N PRO A 257 16.67 -6.30 13.10
CA PRO A 257 18.04 -6.57 12.67
C PRO A 257 18.47 -8.03 12.90
N ALA A 258 18.04 -8.64 14.01
CA ALA A 258 18.34 -10.04 14.34
C ALA A 258 17.69 -11.04 13.36
N ASN A 259 16.42 -10.84 13.03
CA ASN A 259 15.73 -11.69 12.05
C ASN A 259 16.32 -11.52 10.66
N ILE A 260 16.53 -10.27 10.21
CA ILE A 260 17.13 -9.98 8.91
C ILE A 260 18.52 -10.61 8.79
N HIS A 261 19.37 -10.46 9.81
CA HIS A 261 20.70 -11.06 9.84
C HIS A 261 20.66 -12.58 9.72
N ARG A 262 19.79 -13.23 10.50
CA ARG A 262 19.65 -14.70 10.49
C ARG A 262 19.09 -15.21 9.15
N TRP A 263 18.02 -14.61 8.64
CA TRP A 263 17.46 -14.99 7.34
C TRP A 263 18.46 -14.78 6.21
N ARG A 264 19.30 -13.73 6.27
CA ARG A 264 20.37 -13.55 5.28
C ARG A 264 21.31 -14.76 5.24
N GLN A 265 21.71 -15.29 6.39
CA GLN A 265 22.54 -16.50 6.47
C GLN A 265 21.85 -17.70 5.82
N TRP A 266 20.54 -17.86 6.04
CA TRP A 266 19.75 -18.90 5.38
C TRP A 266 19.71 -18.74 3.87
N PHE A 267 19.60 -17.52 3.36
CA PHE A 267 19.67 -17.26 1.91
C PHE A 267 21.06 -17.54 1.33
N ASP A 268 22.13 -17.24 2.07
CA ASP A 268 23.49 -17.61 1.67
C ASP A 268 23.68 -19.14 1.60
N GLU A 269 23.11 -19.89 2.56
CA GLU A 269 23.06 -21.37 2.53
C GLU A 269 22.28 -21.88 1.30
N MET A 270 21.09 -21.31 1.05
CA MET A 270 20.22 -21.70 -0.07
C MET A 270 20.87 -21.43 -1.43
N GLU A 271 21.52 -20.27 -1.62
CA GLU A 271 22.29 -19.98 -2.83
C GLU A 271 23.46 -20.95 -3.02
N THR A 272 24.15 -21.32 -1.93
CA THR A 272 25.26 -22.27 -1.98
C THR A 272 24.81 -23.64 -2.50
N VAL A 273 23.73 -24.20 -1.95
CA VAL A 273 23.25 -25.53 -2.37
C VAL A 273 22.60 -25.53 -3.76
N THR A 274 22.18 -24.36 -4.25
CA THR A 274 21.59 -24.19 -5.60
C THR A 274 22.58 -23.65 -6.63
N ALA A 275 23.86 -23.44 -6.30
CA ALA A 275 24.82 -22.75 -7.16
C ALA A 275 24.98 -23.36 -8.58
N LYS A 276 24.77 -24.67 -8.72
CA LYS A 276 24.84 -25.42 -10.00
C LYS A 276 23.47 -25.65 -10.65
N LEU A 277 22.41 -25.06 -10.11
CA LEU A 277 21.01 -25.23 -10.50
C LEU A 277 20.45 -23.85 -10.89
N PRO A 278 20.66 -23.38 -12.13
CA PRO A 278 20.40 -21.98 -12.51
C PRO A 278 18.95 -21.54 -12.28
N ARG A 279 17.98 -22.45 -12.47
CA ARG A 279 16.54 -22.17 -12.27
C ARG A 279 16.23 -21.94 -10.79
N GLU A 280 16.64 -22.88 -9.95
CA GLU A 280 16.43 -22.86 -8.50
C GLU A 280 17.16 -21.67 -7.89
N LEU A 281 18.42 -21.43 -8.29
CA LEU A 281 19.20 -20.27 -7.85
C LEU A 281 18.52 -18.95 -8.20
N ALA A 282 18.00 -18.82 -9.43
CA ALA A 282 17.27 -17.62 -9.84
C ALA A 282 15.99 -17.42 -9.02
N ASN A 283 15.30 -18.49 -8.63
CA ASN A 283 14.11 -18.40 -7.77
C ASN A 283 14.49 -18.01 -6.33
N VAL A 284 15.55 -18.60 -5.76
CA VAL A 284 16.08 -18.21 -4.44
C VAL A 284 16.45 -16.73 -4.43
N ARG A 285 17.18 -16.25 -5.43
CA ARG A 285 17.56 -14.83 -5.55
C ARG A 285 16.36 -13.90 -5.74
N SER A 286 15.32 -14.36 -6.42
CA SER A 286 14.06 -13.63 -6.55
C SER A 286 13.41 -13.41 -5.18
N GLN A 287 13.34 -14.45 -4.35
CA GLN A 287 12.81 -14.38 -2.98
C GLN A 287 13.72 -13.60 -2.02
N ARG A 288 15.02 -13.56 -2.31
CA ARG A 288 15.99 -12.79 -1.51
C ARG A 288 15.81 -11.29 -1.66
N ARG A 289 15.26 -10.83 -2.78
CA ARG A 289 15.18 -9.40 -3.13
C ARG A 289 14.52 -8.57 -2.03
N GLU A 290 13.36 -9.00 -1.54
CA GLU A 290 12.64 -8.27 -0.50
C GLU A 290 13.44 -8.24 0.82
N LEU A 291 14.19 -9.31 1.13
CA LEU A 291 15.08 -9.36 2.29
C LEU A 291 16.29 -8.42 2.15
N ASP A 292 16.86 -8.31 0.94
CA ASP A 292 17.95 -7.37 0.66
C ASP A 292 17.44 -5.91 0.72
N LEU A 293 16.20 -5.63 0.30
CA LEU A 293 15.53 -4.34 0.51
C LEU A 293 15.37 -4.02 2.01
N ALA A 294 14.88 -4.98 2.80
CA ALA A 294 14.78 -4.83 4.26
C ALA A 294 16.16 -4.63 4.91
N THR A 295 17.21 -5.26 4.37
CA THR A 295 18.60 -5.09 4.82
C THR A 295 19.11 -3.67 4.57
N LEU A 296 18.83 -3.10 3.39
CA LEU A 296 19.16 -1.71 3.09
C LEU A 296 18.38 -0.74 3.98
N TRP A 297 17.10 -1.01 4.23
CA TRP A 297 16.29 -0.21 5.15
C TRP A 297 16.85 -0.21 6.58
N LYS A 298 17.31 -1.36 7.08
CA LYS A 298 17.88 -1.53 8.42
C LYS A 298 19.40 -1.43 8.49
N TRP A 299 20.03 -0.82 7.48
CA TRP A 299 21.48 -0.86 7.31
C TRP A 299 22.27 -0.37 8.55
N PHE A 300 21.87 0.76 9.12
CA PHE A 300 22.59 1.35 10.26
C PHE A 300 22.47 0.50 11.52
N ASP A 301 21.28 -0.04 11.80
CA ASP A 301 21.06 -0.94 12.94
C ASP A 301 21.85 -2.24 12.79
N LEU A 302 21.87 -2.80 11.57
CA LEU A 302 22.65 -4.00 11.24
C LEU A 302 24.15 -3.75 11.34
N ARG A 303 24.63 -2.59 10.87
CA ARG A 303 26.04 -2.19 11.00
C ARG A 303 26.43 -1.93 12.44
N ALA A 304 25.55 -1.36 13.26
CA ALA A 304 25.81 -1.17 14.69
C ALA A 304 25.92 -2.52 15.42
N ALA A 305 25.02 -3.47 15.11
CA ALA A 305 25.00 -4.79 15.75
C ALA A 305 26.10 -5.74 15.24
N TRP A 306 26.48 -5.66 13.96
CA TRP A 306 27.50 -6.50 13.32
C TRP A 306 28.46 -5.69 12.43
N PRO A 307 29.30 -4.80 13.00
CA PRO A 307 30.11 -3.83 12.25
C PRO A 307 31.13 -4.46 11.30
N GLY A 308 31.60 -5.69 11.58
CA GLY A 308 32.53 -6.41 10.71
C GLY A 308 31.87 -7.13 9.52
N LEU A 309 30.54 -7.23 9.49
CA LEU A 309 29.80 -7.94 8.44
C LEU A 309 29.03 -7.00 7.51
N TYR A 310 28.57 -5.86 8.02
CA TYR A 310 27.84 -4.85 7.23
C TYR A 310 28.74 -3.64 6.93
N THR A 311 29.74 -3.88 6.07
CA THR A 311 30.74 -2.86 5.69
C THR A 311 30.46 -2.23 4.33
N ASP A 312 29.84 -2.97 3.41
CA ASP A 312 29.50 -2.51 2.07
C ASP A 312 28.07 -2.89 1.71
N HIS A 313 27.24 -1.88 1.43
CA HIS A 313 25.82 -2.05 1.13
C HIS A 313 25.58 -2.30 -0.37
N ARG A 314 26.54 -2.01 -1.24
CA ARG A 314 26.39 -2.10 -2.71
C ARG A 314 26.02 -3.51 -3.18
N PRO A 315 26.60 -4.61 -2.63
CA PRO A 315 26.20 -5.96 -3.04
C PRO A 315 24.71 -6.26 -2.79
N PHE A 316 24.08 -5.63 -1.78
CA PHE A 316 22.65 -5.79 -1.52
C PHE A 316 21.82 -5.06 -2.57
N ALA A 317 22.18 -3.81 -2.87
CA ALA A 317 21.55 -3.03 -3.94
C ALA A 317 21.68 -3.71 -5.31
N GLU A 318 22.87 -4.19 -5.66
CA GLU A 318 23.14 -4.90 -6.91
C GLU A 318 22.31 -6.17 -7.06
N ARG A 319 22.16 -6.96 -5.98
CA ARG A 319 21.32 -8.17 -6.00
C ARG A 319 19.85 -7.84 -6.24
N VAL A 320 19.33 -6.77 -5.63
CA VAL A 320 17.95 -6.33 -5.87
C VAL A 320 17.74 -5.95 -7.33
N LEU A 321 18.62 -5.11 -7.89
CA LEU A 321 18.55 -4.67 -9.28
C LEU A 321 18.76 -5.82 -10.27
N ALA A 322 19.62 -6.79 -9.94
CA ALA A 322 19.85 -7.98 -10.75
C ALA A 322 18.62 -8.90 -10.76
N ALA A 323 17.94 -9.09 -9.61
CA ALA A 323 16.72 -9.87 -9.52
C ALA A 323 15.59 -9.29 -10.39
N ASN A 324 15.47 -7.96 -10.47
CA ASN A 324 14.50 -7.28 -11.34
C ASN A 324 14.79 -7.48 -12.85
N LYS A 325 16.02 -7.84 -13.22
CA LYS A 325 16.42 -8.11 -14.61
C LYS A 325 16.50 -9.61 -14.94
N ALA A 326 16.44 -10.48 -13.93
CA ALA A 326 16.63 -11.91 -14.08
C ALA A 326 15.45 -12.57 -14.78
N LYS A 327 15.69 -13.15 -15.96
CA LYS A 327 14.67 -13.86 -16.74
C LYS A 327 14.42 -15.27 -16.18
N SER A 328 13.17 -15.72 -16.26
CA SER A 328 12.83 -17.12 -16.04
C SER A 328 13.47 -18.02 -17.12
N ALA A 329 13.43 -19.33 -16.93
CA ALA A 329 13.89 -20.29 -17.95
C ALA A 329 13.14 -20.15 -19.28
N ALA A 330 11.90 -19.62 -19.27
CA ALA A 330 11.11 -19.31 -20.46
C ALA A 330 11.45 -17.93 -21.06
N GLY A 331 12.46 -17.23 -20.55
CA GLY A 331 12.88 -15.91 -21.05
C GLY A 331 12.05 -14.73 -20.55
N ILE A 332 11.13 -14.95 -19.61
CA ILE A 332 10.21 -13.93 -19.10
C ILE A 332 10.89 -13.14 -17.98
N ALA A 333 11.01 -11.82 -18.15
CA ALA A 333 11.45 -10.92 -17.09
C ALA A 333 10.32 -10.65 -16.10
N PRO A 334 10.62 -10.29 -14.83
CA PRO A 334 9.61 -9.82 -13.89
C PRO A 334 8.78 -8.70 -14.53
N ALA A 335 7.45 -8.75 -14.36
CA ALA A 335 6.57 -7.71 -14.89
C ALA A 335 6.80 -6.34 -14.22
N TRP A 336 7.35 -6.34 -13.00
CA TRP A 336 7.52 -5.16 -12.15
C TRP A 336 8.96 -5.02 -11.65
N GLN A 337 9.47 -3.79 -11.65
CA GLN A 337 10.76 -3.43 -11.05
C GLN A 337 10.56 -3.10 -9.56
N LEU A 338 10.44 -4.14 -8.74
CA LEU A 338 10.13 -4.01 -7.33
C LEU A 338 11.26 -3.29 -6.58
N GLY A 339 10.93 -2.20 -5.90
CA GLY A 339 11.82 -1.48 -4.98
C GLY A 339 13.01 -0.75 -5.61
N GLU A 340 13.08 -0.55 -6.93
CA GLU A 340 14.23 0.14 -7.56
C GLU A 340 14.39 1.59 -7.06
N GLU A 341 13.28 2.32 -6.91
CA GLU A 341 13.28 3.66 -6.30
C GLU A 341 13.72 3.62 -4.82
N LEU A 342 13.30 2.59 -4.08
CA LEU A 342 13.73 2.40 -2.68
C LEU A 342 15.22 2.10 -2.57
N VAL A 343 15.78 1.27 -3.46
CA VAL A 343 17.21 0.99 -3.51
C VAL A 343 17.99 2.29 -3.70
N ALA A 344 17.63 3.09 -4.70
CA ALA A 344 18.30 4.36 -4.97
C ALA A 344 18.25 5.28 -3.75
N ARG A 345 17.09 5.36 -3.07
CA ARG A 345 16.92 6.15 -1.85
C ARG A 345 17.79 5.64 -0.70
N PHE A 346 17.79 4.33 -0.43
CA PHE A 346 18.58 3.77 0.67
C PHE A 346 20.07 3.87 0.41
N VAL A 347 20.54 3.58 -0.81
CA VAL A 347 21.96 3.73 -1.19
C VAL A 347 22.40 5.17 -0.95
N THR A 348 21.65 6.14 -1.45
CA THR A 348 21.95 7.57 -1.26
C THR A 348 22.05 7.93 0.23
N LEU A 349 21.09 7.47 1.04
CA LEU A 349 21.07 7.70 2.47
C LEU A 349 22.27 7.04 3.19
N ILE A 350 22.60 5.81 2.80
CA ILE A 350 23.70 5.04 3.40
C ILE A 350 25.05 5.67 3.04
N ASP A 351 25.27 6.05 1.78
CA ASP A 351 26.48 6.73 1.32
C ASP A 351 26.67 8.09 2.02
N ALA A 352 25.56 8.79 2.33
CA ALA A 352 25.59 10.03 3.10
C ALA A 352 25.90 9.84 4.60
N GLY A 353 25.99 8.59 5.07
CA GLY A 353 26.23 8.28 6.48
C GLY A 353 24.97 8.30 7.36
N GLY A 354 23.79 8.36 6.75
CA GLY A 354 22.49 8.37 7.43
C GLY A 354 21.82 9.73 7.37
N GLU A 355 20.69 9.86 8.07
CA GLU A 355 20.09 11.17 8.27
C GLU A 355 21.04 12.01 9.12
N LYS A 356 21.41 13.20 8.64
CA LYS A 356 22.20 14.14 9.42
C LYS A 356 21.46 14.55 10.69
N PRO A 357 22.18 14.90 11.77
CA PRO A 357 21.58 15.37 13.01
C PRO A 357 20.52 16.46 12.77
N LEU A 358 19.51 16.46 13.64
CA LEU A 358 18.54 17.55 13.69
C LEU A 358 19.26 18.85 14.09
N PRO A 359 18.79 20.02 13.62
CA PRO A 359 19.28 21.31 14.11
C PRO A 359 19.13 21.41 15.63
N GLY A 360 19.98 22.20 16.29
CA GLY A 360 19.99 22.34 17.75
C GLY A 360 18.67 22.87 18.35
N ASP A 361 17.82 23.48 17.53
CA ASP A 361 16.45 23.89 17.91
C ASP A 361 15.57 22.72 18.38
N PHE A 362 15.94 21.48 18.05
CA PHE A 362 15.22 20.26 18.46
C PHE A 362 15.88 19.52 19.62
N ASP A 363 16.96 20.06 20.19
CA ASP A 363 17.65 19.44 21.33
C ASP A 363 16.72 19.34 22.54
N GLY A 364 16.73 18.19 23.21
CA GLY A 364 15.90 17.92 24.38
C GLY A 364 14.45 17.51 24.08
N ILE A 365 14.03 17.48 22.81
CA ILE A 365 12.75 16.89 22.41
C ILE A 365 12.95 15.37 22.25
N ASP A 366 12.05 14.58 22.83
CA ASP A 366 12.09 13.12 22.67
C ASP A 366 12.01 12.75 21.17
N ARG A 367 12.94 11.91 20.71
CA ARG A 367 13.05 11.50 19.31
C ARG A 367 11.79 10.78 18.83
N ASP A 368 11.06 10.13 19.73
CA ASP A 368 9.80 9.45 19.44
C ASP A 368 8.67 10.41 19.00
N ARG A 369 8.76 11.68 19.38
CA ARG A 369 7.85 12.77 18.98
C ARG A 369 8.25 13.41 17.66
N ILE A 370 9.45 13.15 17.15
CA ILE A 370 9.96 13.78 15.93
C ILE A 370 9.80 12.83 14.75
N ARG A 371 9.27 13.35 13.65
CA ARG A 371 9.20 12.66 12.36
C ARG A 371 9.87 13.53 11.31
N THR A 372 10.71 12.92 10.50
CA THR A 372 11.45 13.60 9.44
C THR A 372 11.16 12.92 8.12
N PHE A 373 10.98 13.73 7.09
CA PHE A 373 10.60 13.22 5.78
C PHE A 373 11.24 14.02 4.66
N LEU A 374 11.60 13.34 3.58
CA LEU A 374 11.96 13.95 2.31
C LEU A 374 10.71 14.06 1.42
N PRO A 375 10.30 15.27 0.99
CA PRO A 375 9.21 15.44 0.03
C PRO A 375 9.46 14.73 -1.31
N ARG A 376 8.41 14.54 -2.11
CA ARG A 376 8.52 13.97 -3.45
C ARG A 376 7.97 14.93 -4.49
N ASN A 377 8.68 15.04 -5.61
CA ASN A 377 8.21 15.72 -6.81
C ASN A 377 7.67 14.69 -7.82
N HIS A 378 6.37 14.76 -8.11
CA HIS A 378 5.61 13.88 -9.00
C HIS A 378 5.28 14.52 -10.35
N ALA A 379 5.93 15.64 -10.73
CA ALA A 379 5.67 16.33 -11.98
C ALA A 379 5.93 15.43 -13.21
N ARG A 380 5.15 15.63 -14.27
CA ARG A 380 5.31 14.92 -15.55
C ARG A 380 6.45 15.57 -16.35
N GLY A 381 7.45 14.79 -16.77
CA GLY A 381 8.59 15.28 -17.58
C GLY A 381 9.94 14.76 -17.08
N GLU A 382 11.02 15.04 -17.82
CA GLU A 382 12.39 14.53 -17.58
C GLU A 382 13.26 15.41 -16.67
N GLN A 383 12.74 16.50 -16.07
CA GLN A 383 13.58 17.37 -15.24
C GLN A 383 13.62 16.92 -13.77
N ASN A 384 14.83 16.52 -13.34
CA ASN A 384 15.34 16.24 -11.98
C ASN A 384 14.32 16.43 -10.84
N ARG A 385 13.59 15.37 -10.49
CA ARG A 385 12.66 15.35 -9.34
C ARG A 385 13.38 15.49 -7.99
N SER A 386 14.61 15.02 -7.93
CA SER A 386 15.51 15.12 -6.79
C SER A 386 16.95 15.25 -7.29
N VAL A 387 17.82 15.80 -6.45
CA VAL A 387 19.25 15.99 -6.76
C VAL A 387 20.10 15.48 -5.61
N PRO A 388 21.24 14.81 -5.88
CA PRO A 388 22.25 14.59 -4.85
C PRO A 388 22.73 15.94 -4.32
N ASP A 389 22.79 16.09 -3.00
CA ASP A 389 23.27 17.29 -2.33
C ASP A 389 23.95 16.88 -1.02
N ALA A 390 25.25 17.10 -0.93
CA ALA A 390 26.04 16.70 0.23
C ALA A 390 25.67 17.50 1.49
N GLU A 391 25.00 18.66 1.38
CA GLU A 391 24.53 19.47 2.50
C GLU A 391 23.15 19.01 3.01
N ALA A 392 22.35 18.39 2.16
CA ALA A 392 21.01 17.89 2.51
C ALA A 392 21.03 16.83 3.62
N ALA A 393 19.97 16.83 4.44
CA ALA A 393 19.81 15.91 5.58
C ALA A 393 19.90 14.43 5.21
N PHE A 394 19.44 14.04 4.03
CA PHE A 394 19.47 12.65 3.54
C PHE A 394 20.49 12.43 2.41
N GLY A 395 21.43 13.37 2.18
CA GLY A 395 22.35 13.35 1.04
C GLY A 395 21.72 13.65 -0.32
N THR A 396 20.41 13.95 -0.34
CA THR A 396 19.64 14.36 -1.50
C THR A 396 18.51 15.29 -1.08
N ALA A 397 18.08 16.14 -2.00
CA ALA A 397 16.95 17.04 -1.82
C ALA A 397 15.94 16.92 -2.97
N ALA A 398 14.67 17.12 -2.64
CA ALA A 398 13.60 17.22 -3.62
C ALA A 398 13.69 18.58 -4.32
N VAL A 399 13.58 18.59 -5.65
CA VAL A 399 13.49 19.83 -6.43
C VAL A 399 12.03 20.24 -6.46
N VAL A 400 11.72 21.47 -6.03
CA VAL A 400 10.34 21.97 -6.02
C VAL A 400 9.87 22.28 -7.44
N ASP A 401 8.74 21.70 -7.84
CA ASP A 401 8.03 22.00 -9.07
C ASP A 401 7.33 23.37 -8.97
N GLN A 402 7.59 24.24 -9.95
CA GLN A 402 6.98 25.58 -10.06
C GLN A 402 7.04 26.37 -8.74
N PRO A 403 8.24 26.65 -8.19
CA PRO A 403 8.41 27.25 -6.86
C PRO A 403 7.68 28.60 -6.72
N GLY A 404 7.67 29.39 -7.80
CA GLY A 404 7.02 30.70 -7.84
C GLY A 404 7.77 31.78 -7.06
N ASP A 405 7.34 33.02 -7.26
CA ASP A 405 7.75 34.20 -6.49
C ASP A 405 6.47 34.98 -6.08
N PRO A 406 6.22 35.27 -4.78
CA PRO A 406 6.97 34.74 -3.64
C PRO A 406 6.90 33.21 -3.57
N PHE A 407 7.92 32.57 -3.00
CA PHE A 407 7.90 31.13 -2.75
C PHE A 407 6.86 30.82 -1.69
N ARG A 408 6.09 29.74 -1.91
CA ARG A 408 5.03 29.32 -0.99
C ARG A 408 5.09 27.82 -0.72
N CYS A 409 4.83 27.44 0.52
CA CYS A 409 4.48 26.07 0.89
C CYS A 409 3.42 26.09 1.98
N GLY A 410 2.68 25.00 2.16
CA GLY A 410 1.54 24.99 3.07
C GLY A 410 1.02 23.61 3.40
N PHE A 411 0.14 23.54 4.39
CA PHE A 411 -0.61 22.34 4.73
C PHE A 411 -2.02 22.40 4.13
N SER A 412 -2.49 21.27 3.61
CA SER A 412 -3.90 21.08 3.25
C SER A 412 -4.36 19.67 3.59
N GLU A 413 -5.63 19.56 3.99
CA GLU A 413 -6.31 18.27 4.20
C GLU A 413 -7.65 18.26 3.46
N TRP A 414 -8.05 17.08 2.97
CA TRP A 414 -9.35 16.90 2.33
C TRP A 414 -10.29 16.16 3.26
N LYS A 415 -11.46 16.75 3.50
CA LYS A 415 -12.61 16.08 4.14
C LYS A 415 -13.40 15.26 3.13
N SER A 416 -13.41 15.72 1.89
CA SER A 416 -13.89 14.97 0.73
C SER A 416 -13.17 15.44 -0.52
N ARG A 417 -12.88 14.52 -1.44
CA ARG A 417 -12.40 14.84 -2.78
C ARG A 417 -13.56 15.13 -3.75
N VAL A 418 -14.76 14.61 -3.45
CA VAL A 418 -15.96 14.73 -4.31
C VAL A 418 -17.22 14.89 -3.43
N PRO A 419 -17.85 16.08 -3.38
CA PRO A 419 -17.30 17.36 -3.84
C PRO A 419 -16.01 17.70 -3.10
N SER A 420 -15.09 18.44 -3.75
CA SER A 420 -13.81 18.80 -3.13
C SER A 420 -14.03 19.76 -1.96
N VAL A 421 -13.80 19.27 -0.75
CA VAL A 421 -13.82 20.04 0.50
C VAL A 421 -12.43 19.99 1.10
N VAL A 422 -11.64 21.02 0.81
CA VAL A 422 -10.27 21.18 1.32
C VAL A 422 -10.27 22.15 2.50
N THR A 423 -9.58 21.76 3.58
CA THR A 423 -9.25 22.64 4.69
C THR A 423 -7.77 23.01 4.54
N HIS A 424 -7.49 24.31 4.52
CA HIS A 424 -6.13 24.81 4.47
C HIS A 424 -5.66 25.15 5.89
N GLY A 425 -4.47 24.68 6.25
CA GLY A 425 -3.83 25.07 7.50
C GLY A 425 -2.73 26.10 7.27
N PRO A 426 -1.62 26.04 8.04
CA PRO A 426 -0.56 27.03 7.97
C PRO A 426 0.06 27.11 6.57
N ARG A 427 0.48 28.34 6.21
CA ARG A 427 1.19 28.64 4.97
C ARG A 427 2.41 29.50 5.28
N LEU A 428 3.52 29.13 4.66
CA LEU A 428 4.75 29.89 4.65
C LEU A 428 4.84 30.63 3.31
N GLU A 429 5.17 31.91 3.37
CA GLU A 429 5.48 32.74 2.20
C GLU A 429 6.87 33.35 2.41
N ILE A 430 7.76 33.14 1.44
CA ILE A 430 9.12 33.70 1.44
C ILE A 430 9.23 34.57 0.18
N PRO A 431 9.20 35.91 0.31
CA PRO A 431 9.42 36.77 -0.83
C PRO A 431 10.90 36.78 -1.22
N SER A 432 11.21 37.12 -2.47
CA SER A 432 12.58 37.09 -3.01
C SER A 432 13.58 37.89 -2.17
N GLU A 433 13.18 39.01 -1.57
CA GLU A 433 14.03 39.79 -0.66
C GLU A 433 14.38 39.10 0.67
N GLY A 434 13.62 38.08 1.08
CA GLY A 434 13.83 37.31 2.30
C GLY A 434 14.66 36.04 2.08
N ILE A 435 15.14 35.80 0.87
CA ILE A 435 15.89 34.60 0.52
C ILE A 435 17.39 34.84 0.73
N VAL A 436 18.01 33.92 1.47
CA VAL A 436 19.47 33.78 1.54
C VAL A 436 19.83 32.56 0.68
N PRO A 437 20.47 32.75 -0.48
CA PRO A 437 20.75 31.67 -1.40
C PRO A 437 21.99 30.87 -0.98
N GLY A 438 22.03 29.60 -1.37
CA GLY A 438 23.24 28.76 -1.28
C GLY A 438 23.32 27.86 -0.05
N GLU A 439 22.50 28.04 0.98
CA GLU A 439 22.47 27.18 2.17
C GLU A 439 21.06 26.72 2.55
N TYR A 440 20.95 25.66 3.36
CA TYR A 440 19.66 25.18 3.88
C TYR A 440 19.25 25.99 5.10
N HIS A 441 18.08 26.59 5.04
CA HIS A 441 17.44 27.28 6.14
C HIS A 441 16.21 26.52 6.61
N LEU A 442 16.08 26.40 7.93
CA LEU A 442 14.91 25.83 8.55
C LEU A 442 13.84 26.91 8.75
N HIS A 443 12.68 26.74 8.12
CA HIS A 443 11.55 27.64 8.23
C HIS A 443 10.41 27.00 9.01
N PRO A 444 9.86 27.66 10.05
CA PRO A 444 8.65 27.18 10.70
C PRO A 444 7.48 27.28 9.72
N LEU A 445 6.79 26.16 9.49
CA LEU A 445 5.56 26.15 8.71
C LEU A 445 4.39 26.58 9.61
N GLY A 446 4.29 25.99 10.81
CA GLY A 446 3.24 26.29 11.78
C GLY A 446 2.72 25.03 12.47
N GLU A 447 1.64 25.19 13.22
CA GLU A 447 0.93 24.08 13.86
C GLU A 447 -0.13 23.49 12.93
N ILE A 448 -0.23 22.17 12.96
CA ILE A 448 -1.08 21.35 12.12
C ILE A 448 -1.85 20.41 13.03
N ASP A 449 -3.17 20.52 12.99
CA ASP A 449 -4.07 19.51 13.53
C ASP A 449 -4.46 18.60 12.37
N LEU A 450 -3.97 17.37 12.38
CA LEU A 450 -4.40 16.39 11.40
C LEU A 450 -5.82 15.97 11.76
N THR A 451 -6.78 16.05 10.83
CA THR A 451 -8.14 15.53 11.09
C THR A 451 -8.56 14.44 10.12
N THR A 452 -7.77 14.25 9.05
CA THR A 452 -7.96 13.20 8.06
C THR A 452 -6.63 12.55 7.66
N ASP A 453 -6.71 11.31 7.15
CA ASP A 453 -5.60 10.60 6.54
C ASP A 453 -5.20 11.17 5.17
N ASP A 454 -6.14 11.87 4.51
CA ASP A 454 -5.93 12.59 3.25
C ASP A 454 -5.43 14.03 3.49
N SER A 455 -4.20 14.13 3.97
CA SER A 455 -3.55 15.40 4.29
C SER A 455 -2.09 15.45 3.87
N LEU A 456 -1.63 16.62 3.42
CA LEU A 456 -0.29 16.80 2.87
C LEU A 456 0.30 18.18 3.14
N ILE A 457 1.63 18.28 3.05
CA ILE A 457 2.37 19.54 2.92
C ILE A 457 2.78 19.70 1.45
N TRP A 458 2.39 20.80 0.82
CA TRP A 458 2.66 21.12 -0.59
C TRP A 458 3.71 22.22 -0.72
N PHE A 459 4.43 22.24 -1.85
CA PHE A 459 5.50 23.18 -2.15
C PHE A 459 5.32 23.79 -3.54
N GLY A 460 5.47 25.11 -3.65
CA GLY A 460 5.34 25.86 -4.89
C GLY A 460 3.88 26.10 -5.31
N ARG A 461 3.69 26.44 -6.59
CA ARG A 461 2.38 26.71 -7.20
C ARG A 461 1.65 25.45 -7.67
N SER A 462 2.34 24.32 -7.61
CA SER A 462 1.89 23.02 -8.09
C SER A 462 1.71 22.06 -6.91
N TRP A 463 0.72 21.16 -7.01
CA TRP A 463 0.58 20.05 -6.06
C TRP A 463 1.59 18.92 -6.33
N ALA A 464 2.41 19.02 -7.38
CA ALA A 464 3.32 17.96 -7.79
C ALA A 464 4.44 17.72 -6.77
N THR A 465 4.94 18.76 -6.10
CA THR A 465 5.89 18.60 -5.00
C THR A 465 5.15 18.63 -3.68
N ASN A 466 5.06 17.49 -3.02
CA ASN A 466 4.34 17.36 -1.77
C ASN A 466 4.88 16.22 -0.89
N ILE A 467 4.33 16.14 0.31
CA ILE A 467 4.40 14.99 1.17
C ILE A 467 3.04 14.69 1.80
N GLU A 468 2.53 13.48 1.59
CA GLU A 468 1.38 12.93 2.30
C GLU A 468 1.76 12.58 3.74
N ILE A 469 1.09 13.18 4.72
CA ILE A 469 1.41 13.02 6.15
C ILE A 469 0.27 12.41 6.96
N GLY A 470 -0.98 12.50 6.53
CA GLY A 470 -2.14 12.05 7.31
C GLY A 470 -2.09 10.55 7.66
N SER A 471 -1.86 9.70 6.67
CA SER A 471 -1.73 8.24 6.87
C SER A 471 -0.51 7.81 7.71
N GLN A 472 0.47 8.70 7.90
CA GLN A 472 1.72 8.43 8.62
C GLN A 472 1.72 8.98 10.04
N LEU A 473 0.95 10.05 10.28
CA LEU A 473 1.01 10.85 11.51
C LEU A 473 -0.31 10.91 12.27
N TRP A 474 -1.32 10.15 11.84
CA TRP A 474 -2.58 9.99 12.56
C TRP A 474 -2.55 8.76 13.49
N PHE A 475 -2.83 9.01 14.76
CA PHE A 475 -2.84 8.06 15.86
C PHE A 475 -4.24 8.08 16.51
N PRO A 476 -5.06 7.02 16.33
CA PRO A 476 -6.40 6.98 16.90
C PRO A 476 -6.40 7.19 18.42
N GLY A 477 -7.26 8.09 18.90
CA GLY A 477 -7.38 8.40 20.34
C GLY A 477 -6.36 9.40 20.87
N GLU A 478 -5.48 9.95 20.02
CA GLU A 478 -4.54 11.03 20.37
C GLU A 478 -4.96 12.37 19.74
N THR A 479 -4.36 13.48 20.21
CA THR A 479 -4.65 14.83 19.69
C THR A 479 -4.19 15.05 18.26
N ASN A 480 -3.18 14.30 17.79
CA ASN A 480 -2.60 14.42 16.45
C ASN A 480 -2.23 15.87 16.06
N ARG A 481 -1.82 16.66 17.06
CA ARG A 481 -1.32 18.02 16.88
C ARG A 481 0.19 18.00 16.67
N TRP A 482 0.63 18.60 15.57
CA TRP A 482 2.02 18.61 15.14
C TRP A 482 2.48 20.05 14.89
N LYS A 483 3.73 20.36 15.22
CA LYS A 483 4.38 21.57 14.72
C LYS A 483 5.32 21.17 13.59
N ALA A 484 5.25 21.87 12.47
CA ALA A 484 5.98 21.54 11.26
C ALA A 484 7.03 22.61 10.91
N TRP A 485 8.15 22.14 10.37
CA TRP A 485 9.21 22.95 9.79
C TRP A 485 9.61 22.37 8.44
N VAL A 486 10.01 23.24 7.53
CA VAL A 486 10.55 22.86 6.21
C VAL A 486 11.97 23.40 6.08
N SER A 487 12.89 22.55 5.65
CA SER A 487 14.29 22.93 5.40
C SER A 487 14.47 23.15 3.90
N LEU A 488 14.82 24.38 3.52
CA LEU A 488 14.81 24.86 2.15
C LEU A 488 16.15 25.49 1.77
N LYS A 489 16.59 25.25 0.53
CA LYS A 489 17.76 25.88 -0.08
C LYS A 489 17.40 26.45 -1.43
N PHE A 490 17.76 27.70 -1.66
CA PHE A 490 17.52 28.42 -2.92
C PHE A 490 18.84 28.55 -3.67
N THR A 491 18.85 28.23 -4.96
CA THR A 491 20.05 28.32 -5.82
C THR A 491 19.72 29.04 -7.11
N GLY A 492 20.71 29.70 -7.71
CA GLY A 492 20.59 30.37 -9.01
C GLY A 492 20.29 31.88 -8.95
N PRO A 493 20.51 32.59 -10.09
CA PRO A 493 20.41 34.04 -10.16
C PRO A 493 19.04 34.63 -9.79
N ALA A 494 17.93 33.90 -10.01
CA ALA A 494 16.60 34.37 -9.66
C ALA A 494 16.42 34.61 -8.15
N TYR A 495 17.23 33.95 -7.32
CA TYR A 495 17.24 34.07 -5.88
C TYR A 495 18.49 34.79 -5.34
N GLY A 496 19.26 35.44 -6.22
CA GLY A 496 20.52 36.11 -5.86
C GLY A 496 21.70 35.17 -5.63
N GLY A 497 21.61 33.89 -6.04
CA GLY A 497 22.65 32.87 -5.87
C GLY A 497 23.38 32.51 -7.16
N GLU A 498 24.28 31.54 -7.05
CA GLU A 498 24.98 30.93 -8.20
C GLU A 498 24.31 29.61 -8.62
N GLY A 499 24.58 29.16 -9.86
CA GLY A 499 24.10 27.89 -10.38
C GLY A 499 22.74 27.97 -11.09
N GLU A 500 22.02 26.85 -11.11
CA GLU A 500 20.69 26.76 -11.74
C GLU A 500 19.60 27.22 -10.76
N ASP A 501 18.61 27.95 -11.29
CA ASP A 501 17.44 28.42 -10.52
C ASP A 501 16.63 27.25 -9.98
N ARG A 502 16.76 26.97 -8.68
CA ARG A 502 16.05 25.89 -7.99
C ARG A 502 15.67 26.28 -6.58
N VAL A 503 14.58 25.66 -6.12
CA VAL A 503 14.28 25.54 -4.70
C VAL A 503 14.35 24.07 -4.34
N LEU A 504 15.20 23.76 -3.36
CA LEU A 504 15.44 22.42 -2.87
C LEU A 504 14.84 22.27 -1.48
N CYS A 505 14.18 21.13 -1.22
CA CYS A 505 13.77 20.76 0.13
C CYS A 505 14.42 19.43 0.50
N ASP A 506 15.28 19.44 1.52
CA ASP A 506 15.95 18.23 2.00
C ASP A 506 15.15 17.50 3.07
N ARG A 507 14.44 18.21 3.94
CA ARG A 507 13.59 17.60 4.97
C ARG A 507 12.43 18.48 5.42
N VAL A 508 11.35 17.81 5.78
CA VAL A 508 10.26 18.31 6.61
C VAL A 508 10.40 17.67 7.97
N ILE A 509 10.35 18.48 9.03
CA ILE A 509 10.43 18.02 10.41
C ILE A 509 9.08 18.29 11.06
N LEU A 510 8.45 17.27 11.64
CA LEU A 510 7.22 17.38 12.40
C LEU A 510 7.46 16.92 13.84
N VAL A 511 7.05 17.75 14.79
CA VAL A 511 7.16 17.46 16.22
C VAL A 511 5.76 17.33 16.82
N ARG A 512 5.45 16.15 17.37
CA ARG A 512 4.20 15.88 18.07
C ARG A 512 4.11 16.76 19.31
N GLN A 513 3.01 17.50 19.45
CA GLN A 513 2.75 18.32 20.63
C GLN A 513 2.19 17.42 21.75
N SER A 514 2.64 17.62 22.98
CA SER A 514 2.02 17.01 24.15
C SER A 514 0.74 17.78 24.49
N GLU A 515 -0.25 17.10 25.07
CA GLU A 515 -1.32 17.80 25.80
C GLU A 515 -0.66 18.58 26.94
N GLU A 516 -0.93 19.89 27.01
CA GLU A 516 -0.55 20.73 28.16
C GLU A 516 -1.42 20.42 29.38
#